data_AF-A0A2E1TYD5-F1
#
_entry.id   AF-A0A2E1TYD5-F1
#
_cell.length_a   1.000
_cell.length_b   1.000
_cell.length_c   1.000
_cell.angle_alpha   90.00
_cell.angle_beta   90.00
_cell.angle_gamma   90.00
#
_symmetry.space_group_name_H-M   'P 1'
#
loop_
_entity.id
_entity.type
_entity.pdbx_description
1 polymer ?
#
loop_
_entity_poly.entity_id
_entity_poly.type
_entity_poly.pdbx_seq_one_letter_code
_entity_poly.pdbx_strand_id
1 'polypeptide(L)'
;MERDFFTRRTFLHLLKSSASKSAIYLSLPTILSACQDARKNQLAETAFRNLSQTEALEFDAIAERILPATDSPGAREAGVVYFFDNVLEDRIEALNILTNGLLELQKNTVSEFNSPFFHSLSPLEQDQLLKSIENTEFFLTARYLTIAGMFALPEYGGNKNLVGDKLIGFEDHLGWTTPFGHYDADYMEKGE
;
A
#
# COMPACT_ATOMS: atom_id res chain seq x y z
N MET A 1 -28.20 21.45 20.45
CA MET A 1 -27.24 21.11 19.38
C MET A 1 -26.23 20.17 20.01
N GLU A 2 -26.54 18.88 20.02
CA GLU A 2 -25.65 17.84 20.56
C GLU A 2 -24.49 17.63 19.59
N ARG A 3 -23.27 17.57 20.13
CA ARG A 3 -22.07 17.21 19.37
C ARG A 3 -21.93 15.70 19.45
N ASP A 4 -22.14 15.02 18.33
CA ASP A 4 -21.88 13.58 18.21
C ASP A 4 -20.39 13.31 18.40
N PHE A 5 -20.01 12.88 19.60
CA PHE A 5 -18.66 12.39 19.85
C PHE A 5 -18.54 10.97 19.31
N PHE A 6 -17.78 10.82 18.22
CA PHE A 6 -17.33 9.52 17.75
C PHE A 6 -16.47 8.85 18.83
N THR A 7 -17.02 7.87 19.54
CA THR A 7 -16.25 7.12 20.53
C THR A 7 -15.40 6.05 19.85
N ARG A 8 -14.25 5.70 20.46
CA ARG A 8 -13.38 4.59 20.00
C ARG A 8 -14.17 3.28 19.84
N ARG A 9 -15.18 3.07 20.69
CA ARG A 9 -16.07 1.91 20.64
C ARG A 9 -16.97 1.96 19.40
N THR A 10 -17.53 3.12 19.05
CA THR A 10 -18.31 3.32 17.83
C THR A 10 -17.47 3.05 16.58
N PHE A 11 -16.22 3.52 16.56
CA PHE A 11 -15.27 3.26 15.47
C PHE A 11 -14.95 1.76 15.30
N LEU A 12 -14.71 1.03 16.39
CA LEU A 12 -14.45 -0.42 16.33
C LEU A 12 -15.69 -1.23 15.92
N HIS A 13 -16.90 -0.76 16.23
CA HIS A 13 -18.13 -1.36 15.73
C HIS A 13 -18.36 -1.06 14.24
N LEU A 14 -17.97 0.11 13.75
CA LEU A 14 -17.99 0.48 12.33
C LEU A 14 -16.95 -0.30 11.50
N LEU A 15 -15.78 -0.59 12.07
CA LEU A 15 -14.77 -1.45 11.43
C LEU A 15 -15.29 -2.87 11.15
N LYS A 16 -16.21 -3.40 11.97
CA LYS A 16 -16.80 -4.74 11.74
C LYS A 16 -17.71 -4.81 10.52
N SER A 17 -18.31 -3.70 10.07
CA SER A 17 -19.17 -3.72 8.87
C SER A 17 -18.42 -3.55 7.56
N SER A 18 -17.15 -3.11 7.60
CA SER A 18 -16.27 -3.00 6.41
C SER A 18 -15.24 -4.13 6.32
N ALA A 19 -14.76 -4.66 7.46
CA ALA A 19 -13.76 -5.73 7.51
C ALA A 19 -14.31 -7.12 7.12
N SER A 20 -15.64 -7.28 7.02
CA SER A 20 -16.25 -8.53 6.54
C SER A 20 -16.12 -8.77 5.03
N LYS A 21 -15.45 -7.87 4.30
CA LYS A 21 -15.21 -7.97 2.85
C LYS A 21 -13.73 -8.04 2.45
N SER A 22 -12.77 -8.01 3.38
CA SER A 22 -11.35 -8.18 3.04
C SER A 22 -10.87 -9.58 3.41
N ALA A 23 -10.39 -10.34 2.41
CA ALA A 23 -9.97 -11.74 2.53
C ALA A 23 -8.65 -11.97 3.32
N ILE A 24 -8.12 -10.97 4.03
CA ILE A 24 -6.80 -11.07 4.65
C ILE A 24 -6.93 -11.31 6.15
N TYR A 25 -6.67 -12.55 6.57
CA TYR A 25 -6.52 -12.93 7.98
C TYR A 25 -5.02 -12.92 8.34
N LEU A 26 -4.58 -11.92 9.12
CA LEU A 26 -3.19 -11.78 9.55
C LEU A 26 -2.94 -12.63 10.80
N SER A 27 -2.41 -13.85 10.61
CA SER A 27 -1.96 -14.70 11.72
C SER A 27 -0.46 -14.49 12.02
N LEU A 28 -0.06 -14.67 13.28
CA LEU A 28 1.34 -14.54 13.74
C LEU A 28 2.37 -15.32 12.90
N PRO A 29 2.12 -16.57 12.46
CA PRO A 29 3.03 -17.28 11.56
C PRO A 29 3.19 -16.60 10.20
N THR A 30 2.10 -16.03 9.66
CA THR A 30 2.13 -15.29 8.38
C THR A 30 2.95 -14.03 8.49
N ILE A 31 2.86 -13.33 9.63
CA ILE A 31 3.69 -12.17 9.95
C ILE A 31 5.17 -12.59 10.04
N LEU A 32 5.46 -13.68 10.75
CA LEU A 32 6.84 -14.14 10.96
C LEU A 32 7.52 -14.62 9.67
N SER A 33 6.81 -15.35 8.81
CA SER A 33 7.34 -15.76 7.49
C SER A 33 7.63 -14.53 6.64
N ALA A 34 6.70 -13.59 6.60
CA ALA A 34 6.88 -12.37 5.83
C ALA A 34 8.05 -11.53 6.34
N CYS A 35 8.32 -11.50 7.65
CA CYS A 35 9.52 -10.89 8.25
C CYS A 35 10.84 -11.61 7.88
N GLN A 36 10.82 -12.93 7.70
CA GLN A 36 12.02 -13.69 7.33
C GLN A 36 12.41 -13.51 5.86
N ASP A 37 11.41 -13.45 4.97
CA ASP A 37 11.62 -13.24 3.54
C ASP A 37 12.04 -11.79 3.23
N ALA A 38 11.48 -10.85 3.99
CA ALA A 38 11.89 -9.46 4.09
C ALA A 38 13.42 -9.28 4.31
N ARG A 39 13.97 -9.99 5.30
CA ARG A 39 15.40 -9.90 5.66
C ARG A 39 16.34 -10.43 4.57
N LYS A 40 15.86 -11.31 3.69
CA LYS A 40 16.65 -11.84 2.57
C LYS A 40 16.65 -10.90 1.36
N ASN A 41 15.64 -10.06 1.20
CA ASN A 41 15.40 -9.25 -0.01
C ASN A 41 16.00 -7.84 0.02
N GLN A 42 16.56 -7.41 1.16
CA GLN A 42 17.05 -6.02 1.36
C GLN A 42 18.31 -5.66 0.53
N LEU A 43 18.89 -6.60 -0.23
CA LEU A 43 20.22 -6.46 -0.86
C LEU A 43 20.28 -6.71 -2.37
N ALA A 44 19.17 -6.97 -3.06
CA ALA A 44 19.19 -7.16 -4.50
C ALA A 44 18.23 -6.19 -5.20
N GLU A 45 18.73 -5.51 -6.23
CA GLU A 45 17.90 -5.01 -7.33
C GLU A 45 17.26 -6.24 -8.00
N THR A 46 16.24 -6.80 -7.35
CA THR A 46 15.65 -8.08 -7.73
C THR A 46 14.75 -7.87 -8.91
N ALA A 47 14.93 -8.71 -9.94
CA ALA A 47 13.89 -8.98 -10.91
C ALA A 47 12.57 -9.31 -10.18
N PHE A 48 11.45 -8.86 -10.74
CA PHE A 48 10.11 -9.18 -10.22
C PHE A 48 9.90 -10.70 -10.19
N ARG A 49 9.29 -11.19 -9.11
CA ARG A 49 9.05 -12.61 -8.86
C ARG A 49 7.73 -13.09 -9.44
N ASN A 50 6.69 -12.28 -9.28
CA ASN A 50 5.31 -12.62 -9.60
C ASN A 50 4.80 -11.80 -10.80
N LEU A 51 5.26 -10.56 -10.94
CA LEU A 51 4.92 -9.68 -12.05
C LEU A 51 5.91 -9.81 -13.20
N SER A 52 5.43 -9.72 -14.43
CA SER A 52 6.30 -9.47 -15.58
C SER A 52 6.81 -8.02 -15.57
N GLN A 53 7.90 -7.75 -16.30
CA GLN A 53 8.46 -6.40 -16.42
C GLN A 53 7.42 -5.39 -16.94
N THR A 54 6.58 -5.81 -17.89
CA THR A 54 5.53 -4.94 -18.46
C THR A 54 4.42 -4.68 -17.45
N GLU A 55 3.94 -5.70 -16.75
CA GLU A 55 2.92 -5.54 -15.70
C GLU A 55 3.42 -4.61 -14.59
N ALA A 56 4.68 -4.75 -14.19
CA ALA A 56 5.28 -3.86 -13.22
C ALA A 56 5.28 -2.40 -13.69
N LEU A 57 5.61 -2.12 -14.96
CA LEU A 57 5.54 -0.75 -15.49
C LEU A 57 4.11 -0.19 -15.51
N GLU A 58 3.13 -1.03 -15.81
CA GLU A 58 1.70 -0.65 -15.78
C GLU A 58 1.25 -0.31 -14.36
N PHE A 59 1.53 -1.19 -13.39
CA PHE A 59 1.16 -0.96 -11.99
C PHE A 59 1.93 0.20 -11.35
N ASP A 60 3.19 0.40 -11.72
CA ASP A 60 3.99 1.54 -11.30
C ASP A 60 3.41 2.87 -11.83
N ALA A 61 2.95 2.91 -13.09
CA ALA A 61 2.24 4.07 -13.63
C ALA A 61 0.91 4.33 -12.90
N ILE A 62 0.13 3.28 -12.64
CA ILE A 62 -1.13 3.38 -11.88
C ILE A 62 -0.87 3.91 -10.46
N ALA A 63 0.11 3.35 -9.75
CA ALA A 63 0.49 3.75 -8.40
C ALA A 63 0.96 5.21 -8.35
N GLU A 64 1.75 5.63 -9.34
CA GLU A 64 2.21 7.01 -9.47
C GLU A 64 1.07 8.01 -9.72
N ARG A 65 -0.02 7.61 -10.40
CA ARG A 65 -1.21 8.48 -10.52
C ARG A 65 -2.03 8.53 -9.23
N ILE A 66 -2.01 7.48 -8.42
CA ILE A 66 -2.72 7.43 -7.13
C ILE A 66 -2.00 8.24 -6.05
N LEU A 67 -0.68 8.13 -5.96
CA LEU A 67 0.15 8.87 -5.01
C LEU A 67 1.38 9.45 -5.75
N PRO A 68 1.20 10.56 -6.47
CA PRO A 68 2.27 11.15 -7.29
C PRO A 68 3.34 11.81 -6.44
N ALA A 69 4.56 11.85 -6.99
CA ALA A 69 5.59 12.74 -6.49
C ALA A 69 5.15 14.21 -6.63
N THR A 70 5.41 14.99 -5.59
CA THR A 70 5.20 16.44 -5.58
C THR A 70 6.49 17.09 -5.05
N ASP A 71 6.39 17.95 -4.03
CA ASP A 71 7.56 18.40 -3.27
C ASP A 71 8.13 17.28 -2.37
N SER A 72 7.38 16.17 -2.23
CA SER A 72 7.78 14.95 -1.54
C SER A 72 7.81 13.73 -2.49
N PRO A 73 8.57 12.68 -2.17
CA PRO A 73 8.57 11.41 -2.93
C PRO A 73 7.18 10.79 -3.04
N GLY A 74 6.88 10.18 -4.19
CA GLY A 74 5.63 9.48 -4.49
C GLY A 74 5.75 7.96 -4.40
N ALA A 75 4.75 7.28 -4.95
CA ALA A 75 4.68 5.81 -4.96
C ALA A 75 5.88 5.16 -5.66
N ARG A 76 6.35 5.75 -6.76
CA ARG A 76 7.50 5.25 -7.53
C ARG A 76 8.79 5.31 -6.73
N GLU A 77 9.10 6.44 -6.09
CA GLU A 77 10.29 6.59 -5.26
C GLU A 77 10.24 5.68 -4.02
N ALA A 78 9.04 5.45 -3.49
CA ALA A 78 8.80 4.51 -2.40
C ALA A 78 8.96 3.04 -2.80
N GLY A 79 9.07 2.73 -4.09
CA GLY A 79 9.19 1.35 -4.58
C GLY A 79 7.89 0.55 -4.44
N VAL A 80 6.73 1.20 -4.45
CA VAL A 80 5.42 0.56 -4.23
C VAL A 80 5.18 -0.64 -5.14
N VAL A 81 5.65 -0.62 -6.39
CA VAL A 81 5.49 -1.76 -7.31
C VAL A 81 6.18 -3.04 -6.82
N TYR A 82 7.29 -2.93 -6.08
CA TYR A 82 7.95 -4.09 -5.47
C TYR A 82 7.14 -4.64 -4.29
N PHE A 83 6.40 -3.79 -3.58
CA PHE A 83 5.43 -4.24 -2.58
C PHE A 83 4.29 -5.03 -3.23
N PHE A 84 3.78 -4.59 -4.39
CA PHE A 84 2.79 -5.35 -5.14
C PHE A 84 3.34 -6.75 -5.45
N ASP A 85 4.53 -6.81 -6.04
CA ASP A 85 5.17 -8.08 -6.42
C ASP A 85 5.33 -9.03 -5.23
N ASN A 86 5.82 -8.54 -4.09
CA ASN A 86 6.07 -9.37 -2.91
C ASN A 86 4.79 -9.86 -2.22
N VAL A 87 3.76 -9.03 -2.11
CA VAL A 87 2.54 -9.39 -1.35
C VAL A 87 1.60 -10.29 -2.17
N LEU A 88 1.73 -10.32 -3.49
CA LEU A 88 0.89 -11.11 -4.37
C LEU A 88 1.24 -12.62 -4.39
N GLU A 89 2.42 -13.02 -3.90
CA GLU A 89 2.92 -14.42 -3.93
C GLU A 89 1.87 -15.43 -3.41
N ASP A 90 1.23 -15.13 -2.28
CA ASP A 90 0.21 -16.00 -1.65
C ASP A 90 -1.22 -15.41 -1.75
N ARG A 91 -1.51 -14.59 -2.76
CA ARG A 91 -2.80 -13.87 -2.90
C ARG A 91 -3.40 -14.00 -4.29
N ILE A 92 -3.71 -15.24 -4.67
CA ILE A 92 -4.26 -15.59 -6.01
C ILE A 92 -5.51 -14.76 -6.36
N GLU A 93 -6.41 -14.51 -5.42
CA GLU A 93 -7.61 -13.70 -5.67
C GLU A 93 -7.26 -12.25 -6.05
N ALA A 94 -6.35 -11.62 -5.31
CA ALA A 94 -5.88 -10.26 -5.60
C ALA A 94 -5.13 -10.21 -6.94
N LEU A 95 -4.29 -11.22 -7.22
CA LEU A 95 -3.59 -11.34 -8.50
C LEU A 95 -4.59 -11.41 -9.66
N ASN A 96 -5.63 -12.25 -9.55
CA ASN A 96 -6.66 -12.37 -10.58
C ASN A 96 -7.43 -11.06 -10.80
N ILE A 97 -7.76 -10.33 -9.73
CA ILE A 97 -8.40 -9.00 -9.83
C ILE A 97 -7.49 -8.04 -10.60
N LEU A 98 -6.20 -8.01 -10.26
CA LEU A 98 -5.21 -7.13 -10.88
C LEU A 98 -4.97 -7.49 -12.36
N THR A 99 -4.76 -8.76 -12.68
CA THR A 99 -4.50 -9.19 -14.07
C THR A 99 -5.73 -8.97 -14.95
N ASN A 100 -6.93 -9.33 -14.50
CA ASN A 100 -8.15 -9.12 -15.29
C ASN A 100 -8.47 -7.63 -15.48
N GLY A 101 -8.34 -6.83 -14.43
CA GLY A 101 -8.57 -5.40 -14.50
C GLY A 101 -7.53 -4.68 -15.37
N LEU A 102 -6.26 -5.12 -15.36
CA LEU A 102 -5.23 -4.57 -16.25
C LEU A 102 -5.55 -4.88 -17.72
N LEU A 103 -6.01 -6.09 -18.03
CA LEU A 103 -6.45 -6.44 -19.39
C LEU A 103 -7.64 -5.60 -19.86
N GLU A 104 -8.59 -5.30 -18.97
CA GLU A 104 -9.71 -4.40 -19.29
C GLU A 104 -9.25 -2.95 -19.49
N LEU A 105 -8.35 -2.47 -18.63
CA LEU A 105 -7.76 -1.14 -18.78
C LEU A 105 -7.04 -1.01 -20.13
N GLN A 106 -6.23 -2.00 -20.53
CA GLN A 106 -5.52 -2.00 -21.82
C GLN A 106 -6.48 -2.05 -23.03
N LYS A 107 -7.66 -2.65 -22.92
CA LYS A 107 -8.69 -2.54 -23.97
C LYS A 107 -9.16 -1.09 -24.12
N ASN A 108 -9.34 -0.38 -23.01
CA ASN A 108 -9.74 1.03 -23.02
C ASN A 108 -8.62 1.92 -23.57
N THR A 109 -7.34 1.64 -23.25
CA THR A 109 -6.20 2.40 -23.83
C THR A 109 -6.14 2.27 -25.35
N VAL A 110 -6.35 1.05 -25.87
CA VAL A 110 -6.37 0.80 -27.32
C VAL A 110 -7.58 1.48 -27.96
N SER A 111 -8.76 1.37 -27.34
CA SER A 111 -10.00 1.92 -27.90
C SER A 111 -10.04 3.45 -27.90
N GLU A 112 -9.54 4.10 -26.85
CA GLU A 112 -9.63 5.56 -26.70
C GLU A 112 -8.41 6.30 -27.27
N PHE A 113 -7.22 5.70 -27.19
CA PHE A 113 -5.95 6.38 -27.49
C PHE A 113 -5.06 5.64 -28.50
N ASN A 114 -5.51 4.49 -29.02
CA ASN A 114 -4.73 3.66 -29.95
C ASN A 114 -3.34 3.29 -29.40
N SER A 115 -3.22 3.14 -28.07
CA SER A 115 -2.00 2.72 -27.38
C SER A 115 -2.19 1.34 -26.75
N PRO A 116 -1.23 0.41 -26.93
CA PRO A 116 -1.31 -0.93 -26.32
C PRO A 116 -1.09 -0.93 -24.81
N PHE A 117 -0.44 0.11 -24.26
CA PHE A 117 -0.04 0.17 -22.85
C PHE A 117 -0.54 1.44 -22.18
N PHE A 118 -0.96 1.32 -20.93
CA PHE A 118 -1.43 2.45 -20.12
C PHE A 118 -0.26 3.34 -19.67
N HIS A 119 0.86 2.73 -19.25
CA HIS A 119 2.07 3.45 -18.83
C HIS A 119 2.70 4.31 -19.94
N SER A 120 2.33 4.10 -21.20
CA SER A 120 2.81 4.87 -22.36
C SER A 120 1.95 6.09 -22.70
N LEU A 121 0.78 6.23 -22.06
CA LEU A 121 -0.10 7.39 -22.24
C LEU A 121 0.43 8.63 -21.52
N SER A 122 -0.04 9.80 -21.93
CA SER A 122 0.23 11.04 -21.18
C SER A 122 -0.46 11.02 -19.81
N PRO A 123 0.03 11.76 -18.81
CA PRO A 123 -0.57 11.78 -17.47
C PRO A 123 -2.05 12.14 -17.44
N LEU A 124 -2.48 13.04 -18.34
CA LEU A 124 -3.89 13.45 -18.44
C LEU A 124 -4.78 12.32 -18.99
N GLU A 125 -4.30 11.57 -19.97
CA GLU A 125 -5.00 10.41 -20.53
C GLU A 125 -5.05 9.26 -19.51
N GLN A 126 -3.96 9.06 -18.76
CA GLN A 126 -3.93 8.13 -17.63
C GLN A 126 -4.99 8.49 -16.58
N ASP A 127 -5.06 9.76 -16.17
CA ASP A 127 -6.06 10.24 -15.21
C ASP A 127 -7.49 10.05 -15.71
N GLN A 128 -7.75 10.32 -16.99
CA GLN A 128 -9.07 10.12 -17.60
C GLN A 128 -9.52 8.67 -17.48
N LEU A 129 -8.65 7.72 -17.84
CA LEU A 129 -8.96 6.30 -17.76
C LEU A 129 -9.12 5.82 -16.31
N LEU A 130 -8.22 6.22 -15.41
CA LEU A 130 -8.34 5.83 -14.00
C LEU A 130 -9.62 6.35 -13.37
N LYS A 131 -10.04 7.57 -13.73
CA LYS A 131 -11.30 8.15 -13.27
C LYS A 131 -12.51 7.38 -13.78
N SER A 132 -12.49 6.85 -15.01
CA SER A 132 -13.61 6.08 -15.55
C SER A 132 -13.79 4.73 -14.85
N ILE A 133 -12.73 4.18 -14.24
CA ILE A 133 -12.73 2.90 -13.53
C ILE A 133 -12.61 3.03 -12.01
N GLU A 134 -12.71 4.24 -11.43
CA GLU A 134 -12.36 4.49 -10.02
C GLU A 134 -13.19 3.69 -8.99
N ASN A 135 -14.37 3.23 -9.40
CA ASN A 135 -15.29 2.44 -8.57
C ASN A 135 -15.17 0.91 -8.82
N THR A 136 -14.28 0.49 -9.70
CA THR A 136 -14.03 -0.94 -9.97
C THR A 136 -13.23 -1.58 -8.85
N GLU A 137 -13.44 -2.88 -8.63
CA GLU A 137 -12.66 -3.65 -7.66
C GLU A 137 -11.15 -3.62 -7.98
N PHE A 138 -10.81 -3.63 -9.27
CA PHE A 138 -9.44 -3.48 -9.75
C PHE A 138 -8.78 -2.19 -9.26
N PHE A 139 -9.40 -1.03 -9.52
CA PHE A 139 -8.82 0.25 -9.12
C PHE A 139 -8.73 0.37 -7.60
N LEU A 140 -9.77 -0.05 -6.87
CA LEU A 140 -9.78 -0.03 -5.41
C LEU A 140 -8.68 -0.93 -4.81
N THR A 141 -8.42 -2.09 -5.42
CA THR A 141 -7.34 -3.01 -5.03
C THR A 141 -5.97 -2.39 -5.28
N ALA A 142 -5.73 -1.84 -6.48
CA ALA A 142 -4.48 -1.14 -6.80
C ALA A 142 -4.25 0.07 -5.86
N ARG A 143 -5.30 0.84 -5.57
CA ARG A 143 -5.24 1.96 -4.63
C ARG A 143 -4.90 1.51 -3.21
N TYR A 144 -5.52 0.44 -2.73
CA TYR A 144 -5.19 -0.13 -1.41
C TYR A 144 -3.73 -0.55 -1.34
N LEU A 145 -3.25 -1.32 -2.33
CA LEU A 145 -1.86 -1.78 -2.37
C LEU A 145 -0.89 -0.62 -2.51
N THR A 146 -1.26 0.46 -3.19
CA THR A 146 -0.42 1.66 -3.31
C THR A 146 -0.21 2.33 -1.95
N ILE A 147 -1.30 2.55 -1.21
CA ILE A 147 -1.25 3.15 0.12
C ILE A 147 -0.54 2.22 1.10
N ALA A 148 -0.84 0.92 1.06
CA ALA A 148 -0.18 -0.08 1.89
C ALA A 148 1.33 -0.14 1.59
N GLY A 149 1.74 -0.16 0.33
CA GLY A 149 3.14 -0.16 -0.07
C GLY A 149 3.87 1.12 0.33
N MET A 150 3.20 2.27 0.34
CA MET A 150 3.80 3.53 0.77
C MET A 150 4.12 3.54 2.27
N PHE A 151 3.26 2.93 3.11
CA PHE A 151 3.33 3.09 4.58
C PHE A 151 3.57 1.78 5.36
N ALA A 152 3.76 0.65 4.67
CA ALA A 152 4.21 -0.59 5.30
C ALA A 152 5.70 -0.53 5.64
N LEU A 153 6.19 -1.52 6.39
CA LEU A 153 7.63 -1.65 6.64
C LEU A 153 8.38 -1.82 5.31
N PRO A 154 9.57 -1.19 5.15
CA PRO A 154 10.32 -1.28 3.90
C PRO A 154 10.68 -2.70 3.48
N GLU A 155 10.73 -3.62 4.45
CA GLU A 155 11.09 -5.01 4.22
C GLU A 155 10.07 -5.76 3.35
N TYR A 156 8.83 -5.26 3.22
CA TYR A 156 7.85 -5.78 2.27
C TYR A 156 8.07 -5.29 0.83
N GLY A 157 9.08 -4.45 0.57
CA GLY A 157 9.48 -3.96 -0.75
C GLY A 157 9.03 -2.54 -1.09
N GLY A 158 8.05 -2.00 -0.35
CA GLY A 158 7.59 -0.61 -0.45
C GLY A 158 8.34 0.31 0.51
N ASN A 159 7.80 1.50 0.77
CA ASN A 159 8.30 2.49 1.72
C ASN A 159 9.84 2.64 1.73
N LYS A 160 10.46 2.56 0.55
CA LYS A 160 11.92 2.52 0.43
C LYS A 160 12.53 3.76 1.08
N ASN A 161 13.61 3.59 1.84
CA ASN A 161 14.26 4.67 2.59
C ASN A 161 13.34 5.39 3.60
N LEU A 162 12.27 4.72 4.05
CA LEU A 162 11.30 5.24 5.03
C LEU A 162 10.64 6.55 4.53
N VAL A 163 10.36 6.64 3.23
CA VAL A 163 9.75 7.85 2.64
C VAL A 163 8.33 8.09 3.15
N GLY A 164 7.53 7.03 3.32
CA GLY A 164 6.19 7.09 3.90
C GLY A 164 6.23 7.57 5.34
N ASP A 165 7.15 7.04 6.14
CA ASP A 165 7.31 7.42 7.55
C ASP A 165 7.64 8.92 7.66
N LYS A 166 8.61 9.39 6.88
CA LYS A 166 8.97 10.81 6.82
C LYS A 166 7.80 11.69 6.38
N LEU A 167 6.99 11.22 5.43
CA LEU A 167 5.84 11.96 4.90
C LEU A 167 4.75 12.17 5.95
N ILE A 168 4.54 11.21 6.85
CA ILE A 168 3.57 11.33 7.95
C ILE A 168 4.19 11.87 9.26
N GLY A 169 5.50 12.17 9.26
CA GLY A 169 6.22 12.58 10.46
C GLY A 169 6.34 11.47 11.51
N PHE A 170 6.34 10.21 11.08
CA PHE A 170 6.59 9.08 11.96
C PHE A 170 8.08 9.00 12.28
N GLU A 171 8.40 9.14 13.56
CA GLU A 171 9.75 8.94 14.08
C GLU A 171 9.80 7.56 14.73
N ASP A 172 10.66 6.68 14.21
CA ASP A 172 10.95 5.40 14.84
C ASP A 172 11.77 5.64 16.11
N HIS A 173 11.06 5.84 17.22
CA HIS A 173 11.66 5.76 18.53
C HIS A 173 11.97 4.28 18.79
N LEU A 174 13.21 3.85 18.48
CA LEU A 174 13.80 2.50 18.59
C LEU A 174 13.78 1.87 20.01
N GLY A 175 12.82 2.24 20.83
CA GLY A 175 12.65 1.85 22.20
C GLY A 175 11.76 2.88 22.86
N TRP A 176 10.48 2.56 23.02
CA TRP A 176 9.70 3.18 24.07
C TRP A 176 10.39 2.78 25.38
N THR A 177 11.07 3.73 26.00
CA THR A 177 11.60 3.55 27.35
C THR A 177 10.55 4.00 28.33
N THR A 178 10.54 3.42 29.52
CA THR A 178 9.65 3.89 30.58
C THR A 178 9.89 5.39 30.81
N PRO A 179 8.83 6.18 30.99
CA PRO A 179 7.45 5.76 31.20
C PRO A 179 6.61 5.65 29.91
N PHE A 180 5.83 4.57 29.75
CA PHE A 180 4.95 4.37 28.57
C PHE A 180 3.66 5.20 28.64
N GLY A 181 3.49 5.97 29.71
CA GLY A 181 2.35 6.85 29.93
C GLY A 181 2.42 7.50 31.33
N HIS A 182 1.39 8.27 31.67
CA HIS A 182 1.32 9.00 32.95
C HIS A 182 1.48 8.09 34.18
N TYR A 183 0.93 6.88 34.14
CA TYR A 183 1.00 5.94 35.26
C TYR A 183 2.43 5.50 35.57
N ASP A 184 3.21 5.17 34.54
CA ASP A 184 4.60 4.73 34.73
C ASP A 184 5.52 5.88 35.16
N ALA A 185 5.18 7.12 34.77
CA ALA A 185 5.92 8.31 35.15
C ALA A 185 5.82 8.56 36.66
N ASP A 186 4.59 8.43 37.20
CA ASP A 186 4.32 8.55 38.63
C ASP A 186 5.02 7.46 39.45
N TYR A 187 5.13 6.22 38.93
CA TYR A 187 5.89 5.15 39.58
C TYR A 187 7.38 5.46 39.65
N MET A 188 7.97 5.95 38.55
CA MET A 188 9.39 6.34 38.55
C MET A 188 9.67 7.57 39.44
N GLU A 189 8.75 8.53 39.50
CA GLU A 189 8.90 9.71 40.37
C GLU A 189 8.77 9.35 41.86
N LYS A 190 7.97 8.33 42.20
CA LYS A 190 7.81 7.83 43.57
C LYS A 190 8.91 6.84 43.99
N GLY A 191 9.71 6.33 43.05
CA GLY A 191 10.86 5.45 43.32
C GLY A 191 10.49 4.04 43.79
N GLU A 192 9.34 3.53 43.35
CA GLU A 192 8.85 2.17 43.67
C GLU A 192 9.10 1.17 42.54
#